data_AF-I9X038-F1
#
_entry.id   AF-I9X038-F1
#
_cell.length_a   1.000
_cell.length_b   1.000
_cell.length_c   1.000
_cell.angle_alpha   90.00
_cell.angle_beta   90.00
_cell.angle_gamma   90.00
#
_symmetry.space_group_name_H-M   'P 1'
#
loop_
_entity.id
_entity.type
_entity.pdbx_description
1 polymer ?
#
loop_
_entity_poly.entity_id
_entity_poly.type
_entity_poly.pdbx_seq_one_letter_code
_entity_poly.pdbx_strand_id
1 'polypeptide(L)'
;MAYRYDSDLEFLKRLSSNDLKDLFDVLVYDKDGEKRFTEGLTLSEEYKRHGNDYAKYTERIAEELQRYGANSFASALRGTGVLYREILCEVCNKLKVNYNKKSDTTLIEENMLSSILQKSLEKMSDEEIRELCDELGVKNTNKLGKQALSTAALTLFKMGVLNLIN
;
A
#
# COMPACT_ATOMS: atom_id res chain seq x y z
N MET A 1 19.75 -3.43 9.36
CA MET A 1 19.84 -4.81 8.81
C MET A 1 19.95 -4.61 7.33
N ALA A 2 21.02 -5.01 6.65
CA ALA A 2 21.19 -4.60 5.25
C ALA A 2 19.94 -4.91 4.39
N TYR A 3 19.58 -3.97 3.51
CA TYR A 3 18.53 -4.13 2.53
C TYR A 3 18.67 -5.48 1.80
N ARG A 4 17.58 -6.27 1.75
CA ARG A 4 17.53 -7.48 0.94
C ARG A 4 17.02 -7.07 -0.43
N TYR A 5 17.83 -7.25 -1.46
CA TYR A 5 17.42 -6.96 -2.83
C TYR A 5 16.06 -7.60 -3.16
N ASP A 6 15.16 -6.77 -3.67
CA ASP A 6 13.79 -7.13 -3.99
C ASP A 6 13.35 -6.40 -5.27
N SER A 7 13.09 -7.16 -6.33
CA SER A 7 12.63 -6.63 -7.61
C SER A 7 11.28 -5.93 -7.49
N ASP A 8 10.43 -6.38 -6.56
CA ASP A 8 9.10 -5.80 -6.36
C ASP A 8 9.15 -4.43 -5.67
N LEU A 9 10.32 -4.00 -5.19
CA LEU A 9 10.55 -2.66 -4.61
C LEU A 9 11.34 -1.73 -5.53
N GLU A 10 11.79 -2.18 -6.71
CA GLU A 10 12.58 -1.33 -7.62
C GLU A 10 11.81 -0.11 -8.14
N PHE A 11 10.47 -0.18 -8.16
CA PHE A 11 9.64 0.96 -8.56
C PHE A 11 9.86 2.19 -7.66
N LEU A 12 10.26 2.01 -6.40
CA LEU A 12 10.57 3.11 -5.48
C LEU A 12 11.65 4.04 -6.03
N LYS A 13 12.58 3.53 -6.84
CA LYS A 13 13.66 4.32 -7.48
C LYS A 13 13.13 5.28 -8.56
N ARG A 14 11.89 5.11 -9.01
CA ARG A 14 11.24 5.95 -10.04
C ARG A 14 10.34 7.02 -9.43
N LEU A 15 10.08 6.94 -8.12
CA LEU A 15 9.20 7.85 -7.40
C LEU A 15 9.91 9.15 -7.06
N SER A 16 9.17 10.26 -7.11
CA SER A 16 9.69 11.53 -6.62
C SER A 16 9.74 11.53 -5.09
N SER A 17 10.51 12.45 -4.50
CA SER A 17 10.51 12.63 -3.05
C SER A 17 9.11 12.93 -2.51
N ASN A 18 8.25 13.63 -3.26
CA ASN A 18 6.87 13.86 -2.85
C ASN A 18 6.06 12.56 -2.78
N ASP A 19 6.19 11.67 -3.77
CA ASP A 19 5.48 10.38 -3.80
C ASP A 19 5.95 9.44 -2.68
N LEU A 20 7.24 9.51 -2.33
CA LEU A 20 7.85 8.71 -1.26
C LEU A 20 7.52 9.21 0.14
N LYS A 21 7.06 10.46 0.26
CA LYS A 21 6.83 11.10 1.57
C LYS A 21 5.80 10.33 2.40
N ASP A 22 4.70 9.91 1.79
CA ASP A 22 3.64 9.20 2.52
C ASP A 22 4.14 7.84 3.04
N LEU A 23 4.92 7.12 2.25
CA LEU A 23 5.55 5.87 2.68
C LEU A 23 6.55 6.13 3.82
N PHE A 24 7.39 7.15 3.69
CA PHE A 24 8.32 7.55 4.74
C PHE A 24 7.59 7.86 6.05
N ASP A 25 6.52 8.66 5.98
CA ASP A 25 5.79 9.09 7.16
C ASP A 25 5.14 7.91 7.89
N VAL A 26 4.54 6.97 7.15
CA VAL A 26 3.95 5.74 7.73
C VAL A 26 5.00 4.89 8.46
N LEU A 27 6.22 4.82 7.93
CA LEU A 27 7.33 4.07 8.50
C LEU A 27 7.95 4.75 9.72
N VAL A 28 7.97 6.10 9.76
CA VAL A 28 8.64 6.88 10.81
C VAL A 28 7.71 7.27 11.93
N TYR A 29 6.48 7.69 11.62
CA TYR A 29 5.56 8.27 12.58
C TYR A 29 4.41 7.33 12.89
N ASP A 30 3.91 7.41 14.12
CA ASP A 30 2.65 6.79 14.51
C ASP A 30 1.44 7.69 14.22
N LYS A 31 0.27 7.21 14.62
CA LYS A 31 -1.01 7.91 14.38
C LYS A 31 -1.12 9.26 15.11
N ASP A 32 -0.30 9.48 16.12
CA ASP A 32 -0.29 10.69 16.95
C ASP A 32 0.79 11.67 16.48
N GLY A 33 1.54 11.32 15.41
CA GLY A 33 2.62 12.13 14.84
C GLY A 33 3.96 11.97 15.56
N GLU A 34 4.04 11.04 16.52
CA GLU A 34 5.25 10.76 17.26
C GLU A 34 6.13 9.75 16.52
N LYS A 35 7.45 9.89 16.66
CA LYS A 35 8.38 8.93 16.04
C LYS A 35 8.19 7.56 16.67
N ARG A 36 8.08 6.53 15.84
CA ARG A 36 8.00 5.13 16.29
C ARG A 36 9.31 4.77 17.00
N PHE A 37 9.22 4.21 18.20
CA PHE A 37 10.41 3.80 18.96
C PHE A 37 11.34 2.83 18.20
N THR A 38 10.77 2.04 17.29
CA THR A 38 11.51 1.02 16.53
C THR A 38 12.09 1.54 15.21
N GLU A 39 11.76 2.76 14.77
CA GLU A 39 12.21 3.28 13.47
C GLU A 39 13.72 3.54 13.47
N GLY A 40 14.40 3.10 12.40
CA GLY A 40 15.83 3.34 12.18
C GLY A 40 16.11 4.28 11.01
N LEU A 41 15.07 4.80 10.36
CA LEU A 41 15.19 5.55 9.12
C LEU A 41 15.69 6.98 9.39
N THR A 42 15.18 7.66 10.42
CA THR A 42 15.65 9.02 10.76
C THR A 42 17.01 9.04 11.47
N LEU A 43 17.49 7.88 11.92
CA LEU A 43 18.82 7.72 12.51
C LEU A 43 19.92 7.42 11.48
N SER A 44 19.54 7.16 10.23
CA SER A 44 20.45 6.80 9.14
C SER A 44 21.32 7.97 8.67
N GLU A 45 22.52 7.67 8.16
CA GLU A 45 23.41 8.70 7.61
C GLU A 45 22.84 9.32 6.33
N GLU A 46 22.11 8.53 5.55
CA GLU A 46 21.41 8.96 4.35
C GLU A 46 20.36 10.04 4.68
N TYR A 47 19.52 9.81 5.69
CA TYR A 47 18.54 10.79 6.14
C TYR A 47 19.22 12.06 6.68
N LYS A 48 20.29 11.91 7.49
CA LYS A 48 21.04 13.07 8.01
C LYS A 48 21.68 13.90 6.89
N ARG A 49 22.13 13.26 5.81
CA ARG A 49 22.77 13.92 4.67
C ARG A 49 21.78 14.56 3.70
N HIS A 50 20.66 13.89 3.42
CA HIS A 50 19.74 14.26 2.34
C HIS A 50 18.41 14.83 2.83
N GLY A 51 18.10 14.75 4.12
CA GLY A 51 16.87 15.29 4.71
C GLY A 51 15.65 14.75 3.97
N ASN A 52 14.77 15.65 3.53
CA ASN A 52 13.51 15.29 2.86
C ASN A 52 13.67 14.96 1.36
N ASP A 53 14.90 14.84 0.84
CA ASP A 53 15.14 14.35 -0.53
C ASP A 53 15.12 12.81 -0.56
N TYR A 54 13.95 12.24 -0.26
CA TYR A 54 13.71 10.80 -0.12
C TYR A 54 14.17 9.97 -1.33
N ALA A 55 14.10 10.54 -2.53
CA ALA A 55 14.56 9.90 -3.76
C ALA A 55 16.08 9.59 -3.76
N LYS A 56 16.87 10.23 -2.89
CA LYS A 56 18.31 9.95 -2.74
C LYS A 56 18.62 8.69 -1.95
N TYR A 57 17.64 8.12 -1.24
CA TYR A 57 17.86 6.99 -0.33
C TYR A 57 16.70 6.00 -0.32
N THR A 58 16.13 5.72 -1.49
CA THR A 58 15.00 4.78 -1.65
C THR A 58 15.30 3.36 -1.14
N GLU A 59 16.54 2.89 -1.26
CA GLU A 59 16.96 1.60 -0.70
C GLU A 59 16.90 1.58 0.83
N ARG A 60 17.19 2.72 1.47
CA ARG A 60 17.07 2.86 2.94
C ARG A 60 15.60 2.86 3.37
N ILE A 61 14.71 3.45 2.58
CA ILE A 61 13.25 3.40 2.81
C ILE A 61 12.75 1.95 2.64
N ALA A 62 13.21 1.26 1.59
CA ALA A 62 12.89 -0.15 1.35
C ALA A 62 13.38 -1.06 2.49
N GLU A 63 14.59 -0.82 3.02
CA GLU A 63 15.10 -1.54 4.19
C GLU A 63 14.19 -1.37 5.41
N GLU A 64 13.74 -0.15 5.70
CA GLU A 64 12.87 0.09 6.85
C GLU A 64 11.50 -0.58 6.67
N LEU A 65 10.95 -0.60 5.45
CA LEU A 65 9.74 -1.35 5.12
C LEU A 65 9.92 -2.85 5.36
N GLN A 66 11.02 -3.43 4.87
CA GLN A 66 11.34 -4.85 5.07
C GLN A 66 11.51 -5.20 6.56
N ARG A 67 12.12 -4.30 7.34
CA ARG A 67 12.29 -4.44 8.79
C ARG A 67 10.96 -4.36 9.53
N TYR A 68 10.09 -3.42 9.16
CA TYR A 68 8.76 -3.30 9.74
C TYR A 68 7.91 -4.55 9.48
N GLY A 69 7.97 -5.07 8.25
CA GLY A 69 7.39 -6.35 7.89
C GLY A 69 7.93 -7.49 8.74
N ALA A 70 9.26 -7.62 8.83
CA ALA A 70 9.94 -8.64 9.64
C ALA A 70 9.49 -8.65 11.10
N ASN A 71 9.24 -7.51 11.73
CA ASN A 71 8.73 -7.46 13.11
C ASN A 71 7.34 -8.11 13.25
N SER A 72 6.53 -8.12 12.19
CA SER A 72 5.24 -8.83 12.15
C SER A 72 5.40 -10.34 11.91
N PHE A 73 6.43 -10.75 11.18
CA PHE A 73 6.82 -12.16 11.04
C PHE A 73 7.82 -12.50 12.14
N ALA A 74 7.34 -12.84 13.34
CA ALA A 74 8.16 -13.17 14.52
C ALA A 74 9.35 -14.15 14.28
N SER A 75 9.43 -14.78 13.10
CA SER A 75 10.41 -15.74 12.62
C SER A 75 11.27 -15.29 11.41
N ALA A 76 11.14 -14.06 10.90
CA ALA A 76 11.93 -13.57 9.77
C ALA A 76 13.44 -13.78 10.04
N LEU A 77 14.02 -14.70 9.27
CA LEU A 77 15.29 -15.39 9.51
C LEU A 77 16.39 -14.47 10.06
N ARG A 78 16.75 -14.68 11.33
CA ARG A 78 18.04 -14.37 11.99
C ARG A 78 18.88 -13.25 11.31
N GLY A 79 18.30 -12.08 11.06
CA GLY A 79 18.99 -10.91 10.52
C GLY A 79 18.89 -10.63 9.01
N THR A 80 17.90 -11.18 8.29
CA THR A 80 17.64 -10.86 6.86
C THR A 80 16.26 -10.22 6.63
N GLY A 81 16.18 -9.29 5.68
CA GLY A 81 14.93 -8.63 5.28
C GLY A 81 13.88 -9.61 4.75
N VAL A 82 12.61 -9.30 4.97
CA VAL A 82 11.47 -10.02 4.39
C VAL A 82 11.16 -9.44 3.03
N LEU A 83 10.85 -10.28 2.03
CA LEU A 83 10.47 -9.78 0.71
C LEU A 83 9.14 -9.02 0.79
N TYR A 84 9.00 -7.98 -0.01
CA TYR A 84 7.77 -7.19 -0.12
C TYR A 84 6.56 -8.07 -0.41
N ARG A 85 6.69 -9.03 -1.33
CA ARG A 85 5.63 -10.00 -1.61
C ARG A 85 5.20 -10.80 -0.38
N GLU A 86 6.12 -11.16 0.51
CA GLU A 86 5.79 -11.88 1.75
C GLU A 86 4.99 -10.96 2.68
N ILE A 87 5.44 -9.71 2.87
CA ILE A 87 4.73 -8.67 3.63
C ILE A 87 3.31 -8.50 3.09
N LEU A 88 3.17 -8.33 1.78
CA LEU A 88 1.91 -8.17 1.09
C LEU A 88 0.98 -9.39 1.30
N CYS A 89 1.49 -10.61 1.16
CA CYS A 89 0.72 -11.83 1.43
C CYS A 89 0.19 -11.87 2.86
N GLU A 90 0.98 -11.44 3.84
CA GLU A 90 0.56 -11.43 5.24
C GLU A 90 -0.47 -10.34 5.53
N VAL A 91 -0.32 -9.17 4.93
CA VAL A 91 -1.35 -8.13 4.99
C VAL A 91 -2.65 -8.66 4.36
N CYS A 92 -2.58 -9.33 3.21
CA CYS A 92 -3.73 -10.00 2.59
C CYS A 92 -4.37 -11.04 3.53
N ASN A 93 -3.58 -11.87 4.23
CA ASN A 93 -4.10 -12.84 5.19
C ASN A 93 -4.83 -12.15 6.36
N LYS A 94 -4.22 -11.11 6.95
CA LYS A 94 -4.82 -10.31 8.04
C LYS A 94 -6.11 -9.64 7.62
N LEU A 95 -6.13 -9.13 6.38
CA LEU A 95 -7.31 -8.55 5.76
C LEU A 95 -8.28 -9.62 5.22
N LYS A 96 -8.02 -10.93 5.32
CA LYS A 96 -8.87 -11.99 4.76
C LYS A 96 -9.20 -11.78 3.27
N VAL A 97 -8.23 -11.30 2.50
CA VAL A 97 -8.33 -11.12 1.04
C VAL A 97 -8.31 -12.49 0.38
N ASN A 98 -9.13 -12.69 -0.65
CA ASN A 98 -9.01 -13.85 -1.53
C ASN A 98 -7.93 -13.56 -2.60
N TYR A 99 -6.80 -14.27 -2.55
CA TYR A 99 -5.71 -14.11 -3.50
C TYR A 99 -4.95 -15.43 -3.68
N ASN A 100 -4.25 -15.56 -4.80
CA ASN A 100 -3.35 -16.68 -5.05
C ASN A 100 -1.90 -16.26 -4.74
N LYS A 101 -1.26 -16.90 -3.77
CA LYS A 101 0.14 -16.66 -3.38
C LYS A 101 1.14 -16.88 -4.52
N LYS A 102 0.76 -17.53 -5.62
CA LYS A 102 1.60 -17.76 -6.80
C LYS A 102 1.44 -16.69 -7.89
N SER A 103 0.44 -15.81 -7.79
CA SER A 103 0.22 -14.71 -8.72
C SER A 103 1.34 -13.67 -8.64
N ASP A 104 1.50 -12.89 -9.72
CA ASP A 104 2.40 -11.73 -9.74
C ASP A 104 2.07 -10.75 -8.61
N THR A 105 3.09 -10.07 -8.10
CA THR A 105 2.96 -9.16 -6.95
C THR A 105 1.92 -8.08 -7.21
N THR A 106 1.91 -7.48 -8.41
CA THR A 106 0.90 -6.51 -8.85
C THR A 106 -0.53 -7.04 -8.75
N LEU A 107 -0.78 -8.28 -9.17
CA LEU A 107 -2.11 -8.88 -9.06
C LEU A 107 -2.50 -9.13 -7.59
N ILE A 108 -1.53 -9.40 -6.71
CA ILE A 108 -1.80 -9.50 -5.27
C ILE A 108 -2.16 -8.11 -4.70
N GLU A 109 -1.45 -7.05 -5.10
CA GLU A 109 -1.75 -5.66 -4.72
C GLU A 109 -3.16 -5.25 -5.17
N GLU A 110 -3.50 -5.52 -6.42
CA GLU A 110 -4.83 -5.26 -6.99
C GLU A 110 -5.94 -5.94 -6.19
N ASN A 111 -5.74 -7.22 -5.82
CA ASN A 111 -6.68 -7.96 -5.00
C ASN A 111 -6.81 -7.37 -3.59
N MET A 112 -5.69 -6.96 -2.99
CA MET A 112 -5.67 -6.32 -1.68
C MET A 112 -6.45 -5.01 -1.69
N LEU A 113 -6.13 -4.11 -2.63
CA LEU A 113 -6.75 -2.81 -2.75
C LEU A 113 -8.25 -2.94 -3.09
N SER A 114 -8.60 -3.83 -4.00
CA SER A 114 -10.00 -4.13 -4.33
C SER A 114 -10.78 -4.61 -3.11
N SER A 115 -10.17 -5.44 -2.25
CA SER A 115 -10.82 -5.94 -1.03
C SER A 115 -11.01 -4.84 0.02
N ILE A 116 -10.03 -3.94 0.17
CA ILE A 116 -10.15 -2.77 1.05
C ILE A 116 -11.29 -1.88 0.56
N LEU A 117 -11.31 -1.55 -0.73
CA LEU A 117 -12.35 -0.72 -1.32
C LEU A 117 -13.73 -1.37 -1.19
N GLN A 118 -13.86 -2.67 -1.48
CA GLN A 118 -15.12 -3.39 -1.33
C GLN A 118 -15.67 -3.28 0.10
N LYS A 119 -14.84 -3.50 1.11
CA LYS A 119 -15.26 -3.37 2.52
C LYS A 119 -15.67 -1.95 2.90
N SER A 120 -15.03 -0.94 2.31
CA SER A 120 -15.43 0.45 2.50
C SER A 120 -16.80 0.72 1.87
N LEU A 121 -17.02 0.27 0.63
CA LEU A 121 -18.31 0.41 -0.07
C LEU A 121 -19.45 -0.34 0.64
N GLU A 122 -19.17 -1.50 1.24
CA GLU A 122 -20.16 -2.26 2.01
C GLU A 122 -20.64 -1.49 3.26
N LYS A 123 -19.76 -0.71 3.88
CA LYS A 123 -20.04 0.11 5.07
C LYS A 123 -20.73 1.44 4.77
N MET A 124 -20.60 1.95 3.55
CA MET A 124 -21.30 3.16 3.11
C MET A 124 -22.82 2.93 3.12
N SER A 125 -23.58 3.97 3.42
CA SER A 125 -25.01 4.03 3.21
C SER A 125 -25.36 4.03 1.72
N ASP A 126 -26.63 3.79 1.43
CA ASP A 126 -27.17 3.86 0.07
C ASP A 126 -27.04 5.26 -0.55
N GLU A 127 -26.99 6.32 0.28
CA GLU A 127 -26.81 7.69 -0.18
C GLU A 127 -25.33 7.98 -0.47
N GLU A 128 -24.44 7.68 0.47
CA GLU A 128 -22.99 7.91 0.30
C GLU A 128 -22.44 7.19 -0.94
N ILE A 129 -22.91 5.97 -1.22
CA ILE A 129 -22.46 5.24 -2.41
C ILE A 129 -23.02 5.83 -3.71
N ARG A 130 -24.21 6.45 -3.68
CA ARG A 130 -24.78 7.16 -4.83
C ARG A 130 -23.98 8.43 -5.10
N GLU A 131 -23.77 9.25 -4.08
CA GLU A 131 -22.97 10.47 -4.17
C GLU A 131 -21.56 10.16 -4.72
N LEU A 132 -20.88 9.14 -4.18
CA LEU A 132 -19.60 8.68 -4.71
C LEU A 132 -19.69 8.28 -6.18
N CYS A 133 -20.70 7.51 -6.58
CA CYS A 133 -20.84 7.07 -7.97
C CYS A 133 -21.17 8.23 -8.92
N ASP A 134 -21.93 9.24 -8.46
CA ASP A 134 -22.22 10.46 -9.21
C ASP A 134 -20.95 11.29 -9.43
N GLU A 135 -20.12 11.46 -8.39
CA GLU A 135 -18.81 12.11 -8.48
C GLU A 135 -17.86 11.38 -9.44
N LEU A 136 -17.92 10.04 -9.46
CA LEU A 136 -17.17 9.20 -10.39
C LEU A 136 -17.75 9.19 -11.82
N GLY A 137 -18.86 9.89 -12.07
CA GLY A 137 -19.48 10.00 -13.40
C GLY A 137 -20.28 8.77 -13.84
N VAL A 138 -20.68 7.90 -12.92
CA VAL A 138 -21.60 6.78 -13.19
C VAL A 138 -22.98 7.37 -13.56
N LYS A 139 -23.55 6.95 -14.69
CA LYS A 139 -24.85 7.46 -15.15
C LYS A 139 -26.01 6.68 -14.54
N ASN A 140 -27.13 7.36 -14.28
CA ASN A 140 -28.37 6.77 -13.77
C ASN A 140 -28.22 6.07 -12.41
N THR A 141 -27.39 6.59 -11.52
CA THR A 141 -27.19 6.07 -10.15
C THR A 141 -28.49 5.94 -9.37
N ASN A 142 -29.41 6.88 -9.56
CA ASN A 142 -30.76 6.87 -8.99
C ASN A 142 -31.62 5.66 -9.38
N LYS A 143 -31.28 4.94 -10.46
CA LYS A 143 -31.96 3.72 -10.91
C LYS A 143 -31.25 2.43 -10.47
N LEU A 144 -30.09 2.55 -9.82
CA LEU A 144 -29.27 1.42 -9.40
C LEU A 144 -29.42 1.16 -7.90
N GLY A 145 -29.45 -0.12 -7.54
CA GLY A 145 -29.34 -0.55 -6.15
C GLY A 145 -27.90 -0.49 -5.66
N LYS A 146 -27.72 -0.48 -4.33
CA LYS A 146 -26.41 -0.42 -3.66
C LYS A 146 -25.37 -1.36 -4.27
N GLN A 147 -25.72 -2.63 -4.49
CA GLN A 147 -24.81 -3.64 -5.05
C GLN A 147 -24.31 -3.30 -6.46
N ALA A 148 -25.18 -2.75 -7.31
CA ALA A 148 -24.81 -2.35 -8.67
C ALA A 148 -23.88 -1.12 -8.63
N LEU A 149 -24.14 -0.18 -7.73
CA LEU A 149 -23.28 0.98 -7.49
C LEU A 149 -21.90 0.57 -6.96
N SER A 150 -21.84 -0.32 -5.96
CA SER A 150 -20.56 -0.86 -5.47
C SER A 150 -19.76 -1.54 -6.58
N THR A 151 -20.44 -2.31 -7.44
CA THR A 151 -19.81 -2.98 -8.59
C THR A 151 -19.28 -1.97 -9.60
N ALA A 152 -20.03 -0.90 -9.88
CA ALA A 152 -19.59 0.18 -10.77
C ALA A 152 -18.34 0.87 -10.22
N ALA A 153 -18.33 1.27 -8.94
CA ALA A 153 -17.19 1.89 -8.28
C ALA A 153 -15.94 0.98 -8.29
N LEU A 154 -16.11 -0.31 -7.96
CA LEU A 154 -15.01 -1.30 -8.03
C LEU A 154 -14.47 -1.48 -9.46
N THR A 155 -15.36 -1.44 -10.46
CA THR A 155 -14.95 -1.57 -11.87
C THR A 155 -14.13 -0.36 -12.32
N LEU A 156 -14.60 0.85 -12.00
CA LEU A 156 -13.87 2.09 -12.30
C LEU A 156 -12.51 2.12 -11.59
N PHE A 157 -12.45 1.70 -10.32
CA PHE A 157 -11.20 1.58 -9.59
C PHE A 157 -10.20 0.66 -10.31
N LYS A 158 -10.63 -0.55 -10.70
CA LYS A 158 -9.76 -1.49 -11.43
C LYS A 158 -9.28 -0.93 -12.77
N MET A 159 -10.15 -0.25 -13.50
CA MET A 159 -9.78 0.43 -14.75
C MET A 159 -8.74 1.54 -14.53
N GLY A 160 -8.87 2.32 -13.46
CA GLY A 160 -7.90 3.35 -13.09
C GLY A 160 -6.54 2.77 -12.70
N VAL A 161 -6.53 1.69 -11.91
CA VAL A 161 -5.29 0.98 -11.54
C VAL A 161 -4.58 0.42 -12.78
N LEU A 162 -5.30 -0.21 -13.70
CA LEU A 162 -4.76 -0.69 -14.98
C LEU A 162 -4.15 0.42 -15.86
N ASN A 163 -4.67 1.65 -15.77
CA ASN A 163 -4.15 2.80 -16.52
C ASN A 163 -2.91 3.45 -15.89
N LEU A 164 -2.61 3.17 -14.61
CA LEU A 164 -1.41 3.65 -13.93
C LEU A 164 -0.21 2.68 -14.08
N ILE A 165 -0.49 1.43 -14.47
CA ILE A 165 0.50 0.36 -14.59
C ILE A 165 0.99 0.19 -16.05
N ASN A 166 0.28 0.74 -17.03
CA ASN A 166 0.68 0.81 -18.45
C ASN A 166 1.32 2.15 -18.80
#